data_AF-A0A969KA17-F1
#
_entry.id   AF-A0A969KA17-F1
#
_cell.length_a   1.000
_cell.length_b   1.000
_cell.length_c   1.000
_cell.angle_alpha   90.00
_cell.angle_beta   90.00
_cell.angle_gamma   90.00
#
_symmetry.space_group_name_H-M   'P 1'
#
loop_
_entity.id
_entity.type
_entity.pdbx_description
1 polymer ?
#
loop_
_entity_poly.entity_id
_entity_poly.type
_entity_poly.pdbx_seq_one_letter_code
_entity_poly.pdbx_strand_id
1 'polypeptide(L)'
;MDDHATLHITVRDLVTHVSGLPRHDLSWYNASISRAEAMSRLAHLEPNKDLRQEWQYQNFMFVVAGLIVERLTGAPWEDAVRARLFAPLGMKTANFSVRDMQKSADFALPHGLREKKLAVIPFRDIAMVGPAGSINASARDIAQWLRMHLSGGQAEGKRVLQQATVTELHTPVAVAGGHPTDQNVMLSTYALGWFADSYRGHFRVHHGGAIDGFVAHVGMLPLDGYGVAVFANREGTGLPEMVARTIFDRLLDLESGDWLMKGATEYAVAKEMSNEAEAKQGEMRIAGTKPSRAIEGFAGTYEHPGYGRIVVAHDKGALTLTYNGIAAPLEHWHYDVFAGKKDAEDQTFAGSLFAFRTALDGRVESLVAPFELLLDPIVFQRAPDPRLSDPAYLARFVGAYALGPQTVTMGLRGNVLTASLPGQPTYELVPEENDTFALKGLEGFRVAFDSDAKGVVKGARFLQPNGVFEAAKMP
;
A
#
# COMPACT_ATOMS: atom_id res chain seq x y z
N MET A 1 0.51 -0.76 -18.20
CA MET A 1 0.31 0.69 -18.13
C MET A 1 -0.63 1.09 -19.25
N ASP A 2 -1.61 1.96 -19.00
CA ASP A 2 -2.47 2.51 -20.05
C ASP A 2 -1.73 3.61 -20.82
N ASP A 3 -1.41 3.36 -22.10
CA ASP A 3 -0.68 4.28 -22.96
C ASP A 3 -1.42 5.61 -23.15
N HIS A 4 -2.76 5.58 -23.21
CA HIS A 4 -3.56 6.79 -23.39
C HIS A 4 -3.47 7.67 -22.16
N ALA A 5 -3.73 7.13 -20.96
CA ALA A 5 -3.60 7.88 -19.71
C ALA A 5 -2.19 8.46 -19.56
N THR A 6 -1.15 7.65 -19.83
CA THR A 6 0.25 8.07 -19.71
C THR A 6 0.59 9.30 -20.57
N LEU A 7 0.04 9.37 -21.78
CA LEU A 7 0.31 10.46 -22.73
C LEU A 7 -0.53 11.72 -22.47
N HIS A 8 -1.69 11.60 -21.81
CA HIS A 8 -2.69 12.68 -21.72
C HIS A 8 -2.92 13.21 -20.30
N ILE A 9 -2.37 12.56 -19.28
CA ILE A 9 -2.46 13.01 -17.90
C ILE A 9 -1.71 14.34 -17.72
N THR A 10 -2.30 15.25 -16.96
CA THR A 10 -1.75 16.57 -16.66
C THR A 10 -1.52 16.75 -15.17
N VAL A 11 -0.75 17.77 -14.77
CA VAL A 11 -0.56 18.12 -13.35
C VAL A 11 -1.91 18.38 -12.65
N ARG A 12 -2.89 18.94 -13.36
CA ARG A 12 -4.24 19.13 -12.82
C ARG A 12 -4.88 17.79 -12.46
N ASP A 13 -4.81 16.81 -13.36
CA ASP A 13 -5.41 15.49 -13.14
C ASP A 13 -4.80 14.78 -11.91
N LEU A 14 -3.49 14.97 -11.68
CA LEU A 14 -2.78 14.39 -10.54
C LEU A 14 -3.37 14.85 -9.20
N VAL A 15 -3.67 16.14 -9.08
CA VAL A 15 -4.12 16.76 -7.82
C VAL A 15 -5.65 16.87 -7.71
N THR A 16 -6.38 16.28 -8.66
CA THR A 16 -7.85 16.26 -8.67
C THR A 16 -8.41 14.84 -8.63
N HIS A 17 -7.54 13.82 -8.47
CA HIS A 17 -7.93 12.42 -8.30
C HIS A 17 -8.74 11.85 -9.46
N VAL A 18 -8.42 12.23 -10.70
CA VAL A 18 -9.13 11.76 -11.89
C VAL A 18 -8.21 10.97 -12.83
N SER A 19 -7.21 10.31 -12.25
CA SER A 19 -6.18 9.56 -12.98
C SER A 19 -6.67 8.23 -13.57
N GLY A 20 -7.78 7.68 -13.05
CA GLY A 20 -8.28 6.34 -13.36
C GLY A 20 -7.71 5.22 -12.48
N LEU A 21 -6.73 5.55 -11.61
CA LEU A 21 -6.18 4.63 -10.63
C LEU A 21 -6.96 4.68 -9.30
N PRO A 22 -7.28 3.51 -8.72
CA PRO A 22 -7.74 3.43 -7.34
C PRO A 22 -6.57 3.65 -6.35
N ARG A 23 -6.83 3.53 -5.05
CA ARG A 23 -5.93 4.00 -3.98
C ARG A 23 -4.55 3.34 -4.00
N HIS A 24 -4.49 2.02 -4.17
CA HIS A 24 -3.26 1.23 -4.12
C HIS A 24 -2.37 1.49 -2.89
N ASP A 25 -2.96 1.87 -1.76
CA ASP A 25 -2.17 2.37 -0.62
C ASP A 25 -1.20 1.33 -0.06
N LEU A 26 -1.59 0.05 -0.10
CA LEU A 26 -0.72 -1.04 0.35
C LEU A 26 0.57 -1.17 -0.48
N SER A 27 0.64 -0.61 -1.69
CA SER A 27 1.88 -0.57 -2.49
C SER A 27 3.01 0.22 -1.80
N TRP A 28 2.65 1.23 -1.00
CA TRP A 28 3.61 2.08 -0.28
C TRP A 28 3.51 2.00 1.24
N TYR A 29 2.38 1.55 1.78
CA TYR A 29 2.13 1.56 3.21
C TYR A 29 3.17 0.71 3.96
N ASN A 30 3.83 1.33 4.95
CA ASN A 30 4.96 0.79 5.71
C ASN A 30 6.18 0.32 4.87
N ALA A 31 6.21 0.62 3.57
CA ALA A 31 7.28 0.17 2.69
C ALA A 31 8.56 0.97 2.95
N SER A 32 9.69 0.27 3.09
CA SER A 32 11.02 0.89 3.16
C SER A 32 11.59 1.10 1.76
N ILE A 33 10.99 2.01 0.99
CA ILE A 33 11.32 2.24 -0.42
C ILE A 33 11.64 3.72 -0.70
N SER A 34 12.38 3.96 -1.77
CA SER A 34 12.62 5.32 -2.27
C SER A 34 11.43 5.83 -3.10
N ARG A 35 11.31 7.16 -3.28
CA ARG A 35 10.33 7.73 -4.23
C ARG A 35 10.54 7.21 -5.65
N ALA A 36 11.80 6.98 -6.06
CA ALA A 36 12.10 6.40 -7.37
C ALA A 36 11.55 4.97 -7.52
N GLU A 37 11.69 4.14 -6.48
CA GLU A 37 11.11 2.79 -6.48
C GLU A 37 9.57 2.85 -6.46
N ALA A 38 8.97 3.76 -5.69
CA ALA A 38 7.52 3.98 -5.71
C ALA A 38 7.01 4.35 -7.11
N MET A 39 7.74 5.17 -7.87
CA MET A 39 7.42 5.47 -9.27
C MET A 39 7.59 4.25 -10.19
N SER A 40 8.58 3.40 -9.93
CA SER A 40 8.70 2.13 -10.66
C SER A 40 7.49 1.24 -10.40
N ARG A 41 7.00 1.15 -9.16
CA ARG A 41 5.80 0.39 -8.80
C ARG A 41 4.56 0.94 -9.50
N LEU A 42 4.43 2.26 -9.57
CA LEU A 42 3.28 2.94 -10.19
C LEU A 42 3.03 2.50 -11.64
N ALA A 43 4.08 2.23 -12.41
CA ALA A 43 3.96 1.73 -13.80
C ALA A 43 3.27 0.35 -13.91
N HIS A 44 3.19 -0.38 -12.79
CA HIS A 44 2.62 -1.72 -12.69
C HIS A 44 1.31 -1.77 -11.88
N LEU A 45 0.76 -0.61 -11.49
CA LEU A 45 -0.54 -0.54 -10.83
C LEU A 45 -1.65 -0.48 -11.88
N GLU A 46 -2.72 -1.22 -11.62
CA GLU A 46 -3.82 -1.41 -12.57
C GLU A 46 -4.89 -0.31 -12.39
N PRO A 47 -5.20 0.47 -13.43
CA PRO A 47 -6.36 1.35 -13.40
C PRO A 47 -7.65 0.51 -13.50
N ASN A 48 -8.74 1.01 -12.92
CA ASN A 48 -10.07 0.42 -13.08
C ASN A 48 -11.07 1.38 -13.73
N LYS A 49 -10.60 2.57 -14.13
CA LYS A 49 -11.36 3.61 -14.82
C LYS A 49 -10.47 4.26 -15.88
N ASP A 50 -11.11 4.82 -16.89
CA ASP A 50 -10.42 5.64 -17.89
C ASP A 50 -10.01 7.00 -17.27
N LEU A 51 -8.97 7.61 -17.84
CA LEU A 51 -8.55 8.97 -17.45
C LEU A 51 -9.74 9.94 -17.49
N ARG A 52 -9.96 10.69 -16.41
CA ARG A 52 -11.05 11.67 -16.20
C ARG A 52 -12.47 11.09 -16.17
N GLN A 53 -12.63 9.77 -16.18
CA GLN A 53 -13.95 9.15 -16.12
C GLN A 53 -14.61 9.33 -14.75
N GLU A 54 -13.86 9.10 -13.67
CA GLU A 54 -14.38 9.08 -12.30
C GLU A 54 -13.35 9.63 -11.32
N TRP A 55 -13.83 10.23 -10.23
CA TRP A 55 -12.98 10.65 -9.12
C TRP A 55 -12.64 9.44 -8.25
N GLN A 56 -11.34 9.21 -8.03
CA GLN A 56 -10.82 8.13 -7.19
C GLN A 56 -9.60 8.64 -6.42
N TYR A 57 -9.75 8.74 -5.09
CA TYR A 57 -8.69 9.25 -4.22
C TYR A 57 -7.39 8.45 -4.40
N GLN A 58 -6.27 9.15 -4.59
CA GLN A 58 -5.01 8.53 -4.97
C GLN A 58 -3.81 9.30 -4.42
N ASN A 59 -3.04 8.67 -3.51
CA ASN A 59 -1.89 9.30 -2.85
C ASN A 59 -0.63 9.41 -3.73
N PHE A 60 -0.32 8.38 -4.53
CA PHE A 60 0.81 8.42 -5.47
C PHE A 60 0.73 9.58 -6.46
N MET A 61 -0.46 9.98 -6.91
CA MET A 61 -0.58 11.12 -7.83
C MET A 61 -0.08 12.43 -7.19
N PHE A 62 -0.29 12.61 -5.88
CA PHE A 62 0.30 13.72 -5.12
C PHE A 62 1.83 13.58 -4.98
N VAL A 63 2.35 12.35 -4.82
CA VAL A 63 3.80 12.09 -4.86
C VAL A 63 4.40 12.50 -6.22
N VAL A 64 3.75 12.12 -7.33
CA VAL A 64 4.17 12.54 -8.68
C VAL A 64 4.16 14.07 -8.79
N ALA A 65 3.11 14.74 -8.31
CA ALA A 65 3.06 16.20 -8.30
C ALA A 65 4.21 16.83 -7.48
N GLY A 66 4.56 16.24 -6.34
CA GLY A 66 5.74 16.64 -5.56
C GLY A 66 7.05 16.46 -6.31
N LEU A 67 7.24 15.35 -7.02
CA LEU A 67 8.43 15.10 -7.86
C LEU A 67 8.53 16.10 -9.03
N ILE A 68 7.41 16.57 -9.58
CA ILE A 68 7.40 17.65 -10.57
C ILE A 68 7.92 18.95 -9.94
N VAL A 69 7.52 19.27 -8.70
CA VAL A 69 8.07 20.42 -7.97
C VAL A 69 9.59 20.27 -7.79
N GLU A 70 10.08 19.09 -7.43
CA GLU A 70 11.51 18.82 -7.31
C GLU A 70 12.24 19.09 -8.62
N ARG A 71 11.69 18.56 -9.72
CA ARG A 71 12.28 18.70 -11.05
C ARG A 71 12.33 20.14 -11.55
N LEU A 72 11.33 20.95 -11.21
CA LEU A 72 11.22 22.36 -11.61
C LEU A 72 12.06 23.29 -10.73
N THR A 73 12.24 22.95 -9.45
CA THR A 73 12.96 23.79 -8.50
C THR A 73 14.43 23.41 -8.35
N GLY A 74 14.80 22.17 -8.70
CA GLY A 74 16.14 21.63 -8.48
C GLY A 74 16.44 21.31 -7.01
N ALA A 75 15.42 21.27 -6.14
CA ALA A 75 15.54 20.99 -4.72
C ALA A 75 14.51 19.93 -4.28
N PRO A 76 14.73 19.18 -3.18
CA PRO A 76 13.73 18.28 -2.61
C PRO A 76 12.40 19.00 -2.34
N TRP A 77 11.29 18.26 -2.41
CA TRP A 77 9.95 18.83 -2.26
C TRP A 77 9.79 19.53 -0.90
N GLU A 78 10.36 18.93 0.14
CA GLU A 78 10.40 19.45 1.50
C GLU A 78 11.04 20.85 1.56
N ASP A 79 12.15 21.04 0.86
CA ASP A 79 12.88 22.32 0.84
C ASP A 79 12.11 23.37 0.04
N ALA A 80 11.50 22.96 -1.08
CA ALA A 80 10.66 23.84 -1.88
C ALA A 80 9.44 24.34 -1.09
N VAL A 81 8.73 23.44 -0.38
CA VAL A 81 7.60 23.81 0.49
C VAL A 81 8.06 24.68 1.65
N ARG A 82 9.19 24.35 2.28
CA ARG A 82 9.74 25.15 3.37
C ARG A 82 10.04 26.58 2.92
N ALA A 83 10.70 26.74 1.78
CA ALA A 83 11.12 28.04 1.26
C ALA A 83 9.96 28.88 0.74
N ARG A 84 8.98 28.26 0.06
CA ARG A 84 7.90 28.97 -0.64
C ARG A 84 6.62 29.13 0.18
N LEU A 85 6.39 28.28 1.17
CA LEU A 85 5.18 28.31 2.01
C LEU A 85 5.50 28.51 3.48
N PHE A 86 6.27 27.61 4.13
CA PHE A 86 6.41 27.67 5.59
C PHE A 86 7.16 28.92 6.05
N ALA A 87 8.27 29.27 5.42
CA ALA A 87 9.07 30.43 5.82
C ALA A 87 8.32 31.76 5.61
N PRO A 88 7.67 32.04 4.46
CA PRO A 88 6.86 33.24 4.28
C PRO A 88 5.67 33.36 5.24
N LEU A 89 5.11 32.23 5.68
CA LEU A 89 3.97 32.18 6.62
C LEU A 89 4.38 32.14 8.09
N GLY A 90 5.69 32.07 8.37
CA GLY A 90 6.19 31.93 9.75
C GLY A 90 5.78 30.62 10.42
N MET A 91 5.56 29.55 9.64
CA MET A 91 5.21 28.21 10.14
C MET A 91 6.45 27.50 10.70
N LYS A 92 6.88 27.89 11.89
CA LYS A 92 8.19 27.51 12.46
C LYS A 92 8.23 26.08 13.02
N THR A 93 7.10 25.50 13.35
CA THR A 93 7.00 24.14 13.91
C THR A 93 6.72 23.08 12.84
N ALA A 94 6.31 23.52 11.64
CA ALA A 94 5.98 22.64 10.54
C ALA A 94 7.19 21.85 10.01
N ASN A 95 7.00 20.55 9.83
CA ASN A 95 8.00 19.61 9.31
C ASN A 95 7.33 18.49 8.47
N PHE A 96 8.12 17.54 8.00
CA PHE A 96 7.70 16.52 7.02
C PHE A 96 7.91 15.08 7.49
N SER A 97 8.26 14.86 8.76
CA SER A 97 8.48 13.50 9.27
C SER A 97 8.16 13.37 10.75
N VAL A 98 7.63 12.21 11.13
CA VAL A 98 7.42 11.87 12.55
C VAL A 98 8.72 11.88 13.34
N ARG A 99 9.87 11.65 12.69
CA ARG A 99 11.20 11.69 13.32
C ARG A 99 11.62 13.11 13.68
N ASP A 100 11.37 14.07 12.79
CA ASP A 100 11.65 15.49 13.07
C ASP A 100 10.67 16.07 14.08
N MET A 101 9.40 15.70 13.99
CA MET A 101 8.38 16.09 14.96
C MET A 101 8.77 15.69 16.40
N GLN A 102 9.28 14.47 16.58
CA GLN A 102 9.71 13.95 17.89
C GLN A 102 10.95 14.66 18.48
N LYS A 103 11.62 15.56 17.73
CA LYS A 103 12.67 16.44 18.27
C LYS A 103 12.10 17.63 19.05
N SER A 104 10.81 17.94 18.87
CA SER A 104 10.08 18.93 19.67
C SER A 104 9.83 18.40 21.07
N ALA A 105 9.77 19.28 22.07
CA ALA A 105 9.27 18.91 23.41
C ALA A 105 7.73 18.88 23.46
N ASP A 106 7.06 19.49 22.48
CA ASP A 106 5.62 19.58 22.34
C ASP A 106 5.20 18.87 21.06
N PHE A 107 4.91 17.57 21.17
CA PHE A 107 4.36 16.74 20.10
C PHE A 107 3.31 15.78 20.68
N ALA A 108 2.34 15.41 19.84
CA ALA A 108 1.29 14.48 20.23
C ALA A 108 1.74 13.02 20.02
N LEU A 109 1.35 12.14 20.94
CA LEU A 109 1.50 10.68 20.78
C LEU A 109 0.28 10.10 20.04
N PRO A 110 0.48 9.15 19.11
CA PRO A 110 -0.61 8.47 18.42
C PRO A 110 -1.32 7.51 19.37
N HIS A 111 -2.65 7.48 19.34
CA HIS A 111 -3.43 6.51 20.11
C HIS A 111 -4.32 5.64 19.23
N GLY A 112 -4.32 4.35 19.54
CA GLY A 112 -5.13 3.33 18.88
C GLY A 112 -5.90 2.46 19.86
N LEU A 113 -6.93 1.77 19.37
CA LEU A 113 -7.61 0.76 20.17
C LEU A 113 -6.84 -0.56 20.06
N ARG A 114 -6.38 -1.09 21.22
CA ARG A 114 -5.73 -2.40 21.35
C ARG A 114 -6.44 -3.16 22.45
N GLU A 115 -6.90 -4.37 22.16
CA GLU A 115 -7.69 -5.19 23.10
C GLU A 115 -8.85 -4.42 23.77
N LYS A 116 -9.55 -3.59 22.98
CA LYS A 116 -10.65 -2.70 23.43
C LYS A 116 -10.25 -1.59 24.41
N LYS A 117 -8.95 -1.36 24.63
CA LYS A 117 -8.42 -0.25 25.43
C LYS A 117 -7.72 0.76 24.52
N LEU A 118 -7.84 2.05 24.87
CA LEU A 118 -7.06 3.08 24.21
C LEU A 118 -5.62 3.01 24.72
N ALA A 119 -4.66 2.90 23.81
CA ALA A 119 -3.24 2.81 24.12
C ALA A 119 -2.42 3.67 23.15
N VAL A 120 -1.24 4.09 23.59
CA VAL A 120 -0.23 4.67 22.68
C VAL A 120 0.25 3.57 21.73
N ILE A 121 0.36 3.90 20.45
CA ILE A 121 0.82 2.98 19.41
C ILE A 121 2.13 3.51 18.77
N PRO A 122 2.85 2.71 17.97
CA PRO A 122 3.99 3.21 17.22
C PRO A 122 3.61 4.30 16.20
N PHE A 123 4.54 5.22 15.92
CA PHE A 123 4.37 6.16 14.81
C PHE A 123 4.49 5.45 13.47
N ARG A 124 3.63 5.80 12.52
CA ARG A 124 3.79 5.40 11.11
C ARG A 124 4.64 6.41 10.36
N ASP A 125 5.76 5.95 9.81
CA ASP A 125 6.62 6.78 8.95
C ASP A 125 6.08 6.78 7.52
N ILE A 126 5.64 7.95 7.06
CA ILE A 126 5.08 8.17 5.71
C ILE A 126 5.88 9.20 4.91
N ALA A 127 7.13 9.50 5.29
CA ALA A 127 7.94 10.53 4.62
C ALA A 127 8.14 10.25 3.11
N MET A 128 8.13 8.98 2.70
CA MET A 128 8.22 8.61 1.28
C MET A 128 7.06 9.21 0.46
N VAL A 129 5.82 9.07 0.95
CA VAL A 129 4.62 9.70 0.36
C VAL A 129 4.45 11.15 0.83
N GLY A 130 5.56 11.83 1.09
CA GLY A 130 5.63 13.13 1.73
C GLY A 130 4.62 14.17 1.19
N PRO A 131 4.60 14.40 -0.14
CA PRO A 131 3.66 15.30 -0.80
C PRO A 131 2.17 15.00 -0.59
N ALA A 132 1.81 13.76 -0.23
CA ALA A 132 0.43 13.35 -0.05
C ALA A 132 -0.09 13.50 1.40
N GLY A 133 0.79 13.50 2.41
CA GLY A 133 0.28 13.52 3.80
C GLY A 133 1.27 13.66 4.95
N SER A 134 2.56 13.93 4.71
CA SER A 134 3.58 13.88 5.80
C SER A 134 3.75 15.16 6.63
N ILE A 135 3.01 16.23 6.31
CA ILE A 135 3.18 17.51 7.00
C ILE A 135 2.68 17.38 8.44
N ASN A 136 3.57 17.59 9.40
CA ASN A 136 3.23 17.77 10.80
C ASN A 136 3.29 19.25 11.12
N ALA A 137 2.25 19.81 11.72
CA ALA A 137 2.20 21.24 12.05
C ALA A 137 1.35 21.49 13.31
N SER A 138 1.68 22.55 14.06
CA SER A 138 0.84 23.00 15.16
C SER A 138 -0.41 23.71 14.66
N ALA A 139 -1.44 23.82 15.52
CA ALA A 139 -2.65 24.58 15.20
C ALA A 139 -2.34 26.05 14.88
N ARG A 140 -1.28 26.63 15.47
CA ARG A 140 -0.84 28.00 15.18
C ARG A 140 -0.30 28.14 13.75
N ASP A 141 0.52 27.19 13.32
CA ASP A 141 1.08 27.19 11.96
C ASP A 141 -0.03 27.03 10.91
N ILE A 142 -0.97 26.09 11.14
CA ILE A 142 -2.11 25.89 10.26
C ILE A 142 -3.04 27.10 10.23
N ALA A 143 -3.23 27.80 11.35
CA ALA A 143 -4.00 29.04 11.38
C ALA A 143 -3.40 30.12 10.47
N GLN A 144 -2.07 30.24 10.39
CA GLN A 144 -1.43 31.18 9.45
C GLN A 144 -1.66 30.79 8.00
N TRP A 145 -1.59 29.50 7.70
CA TRP A 145 -1.89 28.98 6.36
C TRP A 145 -3.35 29.22 5.95
N LEU A 146 -4.31 28.98 6.84
CA LEU A 146 -5.73 29.30 6.60
C LEU A 146 -5.96 30.80 6.36
N ARG A 147 -5.33 31.66 7.17
CA ARG A 147 -5.41 33.12 6.98
C ARG A 147 -4.88 33.56 5.61
N MET A 148 -3.83 32.91 5.10
CA MET A 148 -3.31 33.20 3.76
C MET A 148 -4.33 32.87 2.67
N HIS A 149 -5.00 31.72 2.76
CA HIS A 149 -6.06 31.35 1.83
C HIS A 149 -7.23 32.34 1.88
N LEU A 150 -7.73 32.66 3.08
CA LEU A 150 -8.85 33.60 3.28
C LEU A 150 -8.51 35.03 2.84
N SER A 151 -7.22 35.41 2.84
CA SER A 151 -6.75 36.72 2.40
C SER A 151 -6.37 36.76 0.91
N GLY A 152 -6.83 35.79 0.10
CA GLY A 152 -6.55 35.74 -1.34
C GLY A 152 -5.05 35.61 -1.66
N GLY A 153 -4.31 34.89 -0.82
CA GLY A 153 -2.89 34.57 -1.03
C GLY A 153 -1.92 35.50 -0.29
N GLN A 154 -2.41 36.39 0.58
CA GLN A 154 -1.58 37.32 1.35
C GLN A 154 -1.37 36.88 2.79
N ALA A 155 -0.17 37.08 3.32
CA ALA A 155 0.15 36.91 4.73
C ALA A 155 1.01 38.07 5.21
N GLU A 156 0.60 38.74 6.29
CA GLU A 156 1.32 39.87 6.88
C GLU A 156 1.73 40.95 5.86
N GLY A 157 0.84 41.27 4.92
CA GLY A 157 1.08 42.26 3.86
C GLY A 157 2.00 41.80 2.71
N LYS A 158 2.46 40.55 2.72
CA LYS A 158 3.24 39.93 1.64
C LYS A 158 2.37 38.99 0.83
N ARG A 159 2.57 38.97 -0.49
CA ARG A 159 1.90 38.03 -1.38
C ARG A 159 2.69 36.71 -1.44
N VAL A 160 2.08 35.65 -0.94
CA VAL A 160 2.60 34.27 -1.01
C VAL A 160 2.07 33.55 -2.24
N LEU A 161 0.75 33.68 -2.49
CA LEU A 161 0.08 33.17 -3.70
C LEU A 161 -0.62 34.30 -4.45
N GLN A 162 -0.73 34.16 -5.77
CA GLN A 162 -1.59 35.05 -6.54
C GLN A 162 -3.05 34.77 -6.19
N GLN A 163 -3.88 35.82 -6.17
CA GLN A 163 -5.30 35.66 -5.85
C GLN A 163 -5.99 34.69 -6.83
N ALA A 164 -5.65 34.79 -8.12
CA ALA A 164 -6.15 33.86 -9.14
C ALA A 164 -5.77 32.40 -8.83
N THR A 165 -4.58 32.14 -8.30
CA THR A 165 -4.16 30.81 -7.87
C THR A 165 -5.00 30.31 -6.70
N VAL A 166 -5.32 31.16 -5.71
CA VAL A 166 -6.19 30.77 -4.60
C VAL A 166 -7.61 30.43 -5.09
N THR A 167 -8.16 31.26 -5.98
CA THR A 167 -9.46 30.99 -6.61
C THR A 167 -9.44 29.65 -7.36
N GLU A 168 -8.38 29.39 -8.12
CA GLU A 168 -8.23 28.14 -8.86
C GLU A 168 -8.11 26.91 -7.95
N LEU A 169 -7.35 27.02 -6.85
CA LEU A 169 -7.21 25.94 -5.85
C LEU A 169 -8.56 25.52 -5.26
N HIS A 170 -9.49 26.46 -5.12
CA HIS A 170 -10.80 26.24 -4.53
C HIS A 170 -11.90 25.95 -5.56
N THR A 171 -11.62 26.07 -6.86
CA THR A 171 -12.63 25.87 -7.90
C THR A 171 -12.92 24.37 -8.11
N PRO A 172 -14.17 23.91 -7.93
CA PRO A 172 -14.56 22.54 -8.22
C PRO A 172 -14.26 22.12 -9.66
N VAL A 173 -13.68 20.95 -9.86
CA VAL A 173 -13.38 20.40 -11.20
C VAL A 173 -13.79 18.95 -11.40
N ALA A 174 -14.07 18.21 -10.32
CA ALA A 174 -14.50 16.81 -10.38
C ALA A 174 -15.65 16.56 -9.40
N VAL A 175 -16.56 15.65 -9.75
CA VAL A 175 -17.60 15.18 -8.84
C VAL A 175 -17.02 14.08 -7.97
N ALA A 176 -17.05 14.25 -6.64
CA ALA A 176 -16.47 13.31 -5.68
C ALA A 176 -17.52 12.52 -4.91
N GLY A 177 -18.72 13.07 -4.74
CA GLY A 177 -19.86 12.37 -4.14
C GLY A 177 -20.94 12.01 -5.14
N GLY A 178 -21.78 11.06 -4.76
CA GLY A 178 -22.99 10.71 -5.52
C GLY A 178 -24.15 11.67 -5.24
N HIS A 179 -25.38 11.17 -5.44
CA HIS A 179 -26.59 11.90 -5.09
C HIS A 179 -26.54 12.35 -3.62
N PRO A 180 -26.76 13.64 -3.30
CA PRO A 180 -26.74 14.12 -1.93
C PRO A 180 -27.75 13.36 -1.05
N THR A 181 -27.32 12.92 0.13
CA THR A 181 -28.17 12.23 1.12
C THR A 181 -28.28 13.00 2.44
N ASP A 182 -27.47 14.05 2.63
CA ASP A 182 -27.54 14.96 3.77
C ASP A 182 -27.97 16.35 3.28
N GLN A 183 -29.15 16.81 3.71
CA GLN A 183 -29.64 18.15 3.34
C GLN A 183 -28.73 19.29 3.83
N ASN A 184 -27.85 19.02 4.80
CA ASN A 184 -26.89 20.01 5.31
C ASN A 184 -25.61 20.08 4.48
N VAL A 185 -25.36 19.10 3.60
CA VAL A 185 -24.16 19.05 2.75
C VAL A 185 -24.55 18.65 1.33
N MET A 186 -24.56 19.61 0.41
CA MET A 186 -24.94 19.39 -0.99
C MET A 186 -23.75 19.55 -1.92
N LEU A 187 -23.84 18.95 -3.12
CA LEU A 187 -22.88 19.14 -4.22
C LEU A 187 -21.44 18.77 -3.87
N SER A 188 -21.22 17.55 -3.36
CA SER A 188 -19.87 17.07 -3.01
C SER A 188 -18.98 16.91 -4.26
N THR A 189 -17.99 17.78 -4.36
CA THR A 189 -17.04 17.89 -5.48
C THR A 189 -15.60 17.94 -4.97
N TYR A 190 -14.64 17.95 -5.89
CA TYR A 190 -13.21 18.09 -5.60
C TYR A 190 -12.60 19.16 -6.49
N ALA A 191 -11.72 19.97 -5.90
CA ALA A 191 -10.90 21.00 -6.51
C ALA A 191 -9.42 20.55 -6.49
N LEU A 192 -8.46 21.47 -6.56
CA LEU A 192 -7.03 21.12 -6.52
C LEU A 192 -6.59 20.82 -5.08
N GLY A 193 -6.75 19.56 -4.64
CA GLY A 193 -6.41 19.12 -3.28
C GLY A 193 -7.41 19.53 -2.19
N TRP A 194 -8.64 19.86 -2.57
CA TRP A 194 -9.72 20.25 -1.65
C TRP A 194 -11.01 19.53 -2.02
N PHE A 195 -11.73 18.98 -1.04
CA PHE A 195 -13.16 18.81 -1.22
C PHE A 195 -13.83 20.18 -1.26
N ALA A 196 -14.86 20.30 -2.09
CA ALA A 196 -15.68 21.49 -2.19
C ALA A 196 -17.16 21.09 -2.16
N ASP A 197 -17.94 21.73 -1.30
CA ASP A 197 -19.37 21.46 -1.14
C ASP A 197 -20.15 22.71 -0.71
N SER A 198 -21.47 22.56 -0.67
CA SER A 198 -22.38 23.52 -0.05
C SER A 198 -22.75 23.03 1.35
N TYR A 199 -22.12 23.63 2.36
CA TYR A 199 -22.41 23.36 3.77
C TYR A 199 -23.51 24.31 4.25
N ARG A 200 -24.72 23.79 4.42
CA ARG A 200 -25.91 24.55 4.85
C ARG A 200 -26.14 25.83 4.03
N GLY A 201 -25.85 25.77 2.72
CA GLY A 201 -25.97 26.90 1.81
C GLY A 201 -24.70 27.76 1.63
N HIS A 202 -23.64 27.49 2.39
CA HIS A 202 -22.36 28.22 2.31
C HIS A 202 -21.33 27.42 1.53
N PHE A 203 -20.56 28.11 0.67
CA PHE A 203 -19.50 27.48 -0.09
C PHE A 203 -18.33 27.09 0.84
N ARG A 204 -18.10 25.79 0.98
CA ARG A 204 -17.07 25.24 1.86
C ARG A 204 -16.02 24.51 1.03
N VAL A 205 -14.75 24.76 1.38
CA VAL A 205 -13.63 23.92 0.96
C VAL A 205 -13.00 23.28 2.18
N HIS A 206 -12.75 21.97 2.13
CA HIS A 206 -12.21 21.23 3.27
C HIS A 206 -11.37 20.03 2.86
N HIS A 207 -10.59 19.51 3.79
CA HIS A 207 -9.85 18.28 3.61
C HIS A 207 -9.68 17.57 4.95
N GLY A 208 -9.94 16.26 4.96
CA GLY A 208 -9.63 15.39 6.08
C GLY A 208 -8.20 14.83 5.97
N GLY A 209 -7.71 14.24 7.04
CA GLY A 209 -6.45 13.48 7.02
C GLY A 209 -6.49 12.42 8.08
N ALA A 210 -6.00 11.23 7.76
CA ALA A 210 -5.89 10.15 8.72
C ALA A 210 -4.64 9.32 8.44
N ILE A 211 -3.92 9.00 9.51
CA ILE A 211 -2.86 7.99 9.55
C ILE A 211 -2.92 7.33 10.93
N ASP A 212 -2.18 6.25 11.14
CA ASP A 212 -2.12 5.52 12.42
C ASP A 212 -2.08 6.48 13.63
N GLY A 213 -3.13 6.42 14.45
CA GLY A 213 -3.27 7.19 15.68
C GLY A 213 -3.53 8.70 15.54
N PHE A 214 -3.76 9.24 14.33
CA PHE A 214 -4.03 10.66 14.12
C PHE A 214 -5.17 10.89 13.11
N VAL A 215 -6.02 11.87 13.40
CA VAL A 215 -7.04 12.39 12.47
C VAL A 215 -6.99 13.91 12.49
N ALA A 216 -7.08 14.52 11.30
CA ALA A 216 -7.13 15.95 11.10
C ALA A 216 -8.34 16.33 10.24
N HIS A 217 -8.87 17.53 10.46
CA HIS A 217 -9.82 18.16 9.57
C HIS A 217 -9.48 19.64 9.45
N VAL A 218 -9.37 20.14 8.22
CA VAL A 218 -9.24 21.55 7.92
C VAL A 218 -10.38 21.97 7.00
N GLY A 219 -11.00 23.11 7.26
CA GLY A 219 -12.10 23.64 6.47
C GLY A 219 -12.09 25.15 6.42
N MET A 220 -12.62 25.70 5.34
CA MET A 220 -12.84 27.13 5.16
C MET A 220 -14.20 27.37 4.53
N LEU A 221 -14.80 28.51 4.87
CA LEU A 221 -15.90 29.14 4.18
C LEU A 221 -15.35 30.42 3.53
N PRO A 222 -14.75 30.34 2.33
CA PRO A 222 -13.95 31.45 1.80
C PRO A 222 -14.75 32.72 1.55
N LEU A 223 -16.05 32.58 1.23
CA LEU A 223 -16.95 33.72 1.00
C LEU A 223 -17.42 34.37 2.30
N ASP A 224 -17.40 33.63 3.40
CA ASP A 224 -17.82 34.10 4.73
C ASP A 224 -16.62 34.56 5.59
N GLY A 225 -15.39 34.27 5.16
CA GLY A 225 -14.17 34.69 5.85
C GLY A 225 -13.78 33.81 7.05
N TYR A 226 -14.32 32.59 7.14
CA TYR A 226 -14.07 31.67 8.26
C TYR A 226 -13.16 30.51 7.87
N GLY A 227 -12.28 30.12 8.79
CA GLY A 227 -11.38 28.97 8.65
C GLY A 227 -11.22 28.25 9.97
N VAL A 228 -11.27 26.92 9.94
CA VAL A 228 -11.22 26.05 11.12
C VAL A 228 -10.29 24.88 10.83
N ALA A 229 -9.44 24.56 11.81
CA ALA A 229 -8.62 23.35 11.81
C ALA A 229 -8.76 22.64 13.16
N VAL A 230 -9.02 21.34 13.12
CA VAL A 230 -9.16 20.49 14.31
C VAL A 230 -8.31 19.24 14.12
N PHE A 231 -7.59 18.86 15.18
CA PHE A 231 -6.69 17.71 15.18
C PHE A 231 -7.03 16.81 16.38
N ALA A 232 -6.95 15.50 16.17
CA ALA A 232 -7.10 14.49 17.21
C ALA A 232 -6.00 13.45 17.07
N ASN A 233 -5.41 13.04 18.19
CA ASN A 233 -4.39 12.00 18.26
C ASN A 233 -4.99 10.64 18.65
N ARG A 234 -6.09 10.28 17.96
CA ARG A 234 -6.79 9.00 18.10
C ARG A 234 -7.20 8.51 16.72
N GLU A 235 -6.89 7.27 16.36
CA GLU A 235 -7.37 6.67 15.11
C GLU A 235 -8.90 6.42 15.11
N GLY A 236 -9.49 6.34 13.92
CA GLY A 236 -10.89 5.93 13.75
C GLY A 236 -11.90 6.81 14.48
N THR A 237 -11.73 8.13 14.43
CA THR A 237 -12.70 9.10 15.00
C THR A 237 -13.10 10.15 13.98
N GLY A 238 -14.41 10.44 13.88
CA GLY A 238 -14.93 11.58 13.13
C GLY A 238 -14.94 12.90 13.91
N LEU A 239 -14.42 12.89 15.15
CA LEU A 239 -14.49 14.03 16.07
C LEU A 239 -13.98 15.35 15.46
N PRO A 240 -12.83 15.41 14.75
CA PRO A 240 -12.35 16.66 14.18
C PRO A 240 -13.35 17.34 13.24
N GLU A 241 -14.00 16.57 12.38
CA GLU A 241 -15.02 17.11 11.47
C GLU A 241 -16.27 17.57 12.24
N MET A 242 -16.75 16.78 13.20
CA MET A 242 -17.95 17.14 13.98
C MET A 242 -17.72 18.43 14.78
N VAL A 243 -16.55 18.59 15.38
CA VAL A 243 -16.17 19.84 16.05
C VAL A 243 -16.10 21.00 15.07
N ALA A 244 -15.51 20.81 13.88
CA ALA A 244 -15.44 21.86 12.87
C ALA A 244 -16.84 22.31 12.40
N ARG A 245 -17.77 21.38 12.17
CA ARG A 245 -19.18 21.67 11.83
C ARG A 245 -19.87 22.46 12.94
N THR A 246 -19.72 22.07 14.21
CA THR A 246 -20.24 22.83 15.35
C THR A 246 -19.67 24.25 15.42
N ILE A 247 -18.37 24.43 15.12
CA ILE A 247 -17.75 25.75 15.08
C ILE A 247 -18.32 26.58 13.92
N PHE A 248 -18.45 26.02 12.72
CA PHE A 248 -19.03 26.73 11.57
C PHE A 248 -20.47 27.16 11.81
N ASP A 249 -21.31 26.29 12.38
CA ASP A 249 -22.69 26.64 12.72
C ASP A 249 -22.74 27.87 13.64
N ARG A 250 -21.88 27.91 14.66
CA ARG A 250 -21.80 29.06 15.58
C ARG A 250 -21.28 30.33 14.91
N LEU A 251 -20.30 30.21 14.01
CA LEU A 251 -19.75 31.36 13.28
C LEU A 251 -20.75 31.94 12.27
N LEU A 252 -21.64 31.10 11.73
CA LEU A 252 -22.70 31.48 10.81
C LEU A 252 -24.01 31.91 11.51
N ASP A 253 -24.04 31.90 12.85
CA ASP A 253 -25.25 32.15 13.65
C ASP A 253 -26.43 31.24 13.25
N LEU A 254 -26.12 30.00 12.90
CA LEU A 254 -27.11 28.98 12.59
C LEU A 254 -27.49 28.22 13.86
N GLU A 255 -28.73 27.73 13.93
CA GLU A 255 -29.09 26.73 14.93
C GLU A 255 -28.14 25.53 14.77
N SER A 256 -27.31 25.29 15.80
CA SER A 256 -26.28 24.27 15.76
C SER A 256 -26.93 22.90 15.69
N GLY A 257 -26.61 22.14 14.64
CA GLY A 257 -26.86 20.71 14.67
C GLY A 257 -26.12 20.08 15.86
N ASP A 258 -26.69 19.06 16.48
CA ASP A 258 -25.98 18.25 17.46
C ASP A 258 -25.03 17.25 16.75
N TRP A 259 -24.04 17.82 16.05
CA TRP A 259 -23.07 17.07 15.24
C TRP A 259 -22.27 16.07 16.08
N LEU A 260 -21.99 16.43 17.33
CA LEU A 260 -21.28 15.55 18.25
C LEU A 260 -22.11 14.32 18.59
N MET A 261 -23.41 14.48 18.92
CA MET A 261 -24.28 13.33 19.16
C MET A 261 -24.57 12.53 17.89
N LYS A 262 -24.75 13.19 16.73
CA LYS A 262 -24.89 12.51 15.44
C LYS A 262 -23.67 11.62 15.17
N GLY A 263 -22.46 12.18 15.24
CA GLY A 263 -21.22 11.43 15.03
C GLY A 263 -20.99 10.32 16.06
N ALA A 264 -21.33 10.54 17.33
CA ALA A 264 -21.25 9.51 18.37
C ALA A 264 -22.22 8.34 18.10
N THR A 265 -23.42 8.65 17.59
CA THR A 265 -24.44 7.66 17.25
C THR A 265 -24.02 6.85 16.03
N GLU A 266 -23.57 7.53 14.96
CA GLU A 266 -23.04 6.89 13.75
C GLU A 266 -21.84 5.98 14.07
N TYR A 267 -20.93 6.42 14.95
CA TYR A 267 -19.82 5.61 15.43
C TYR A 267 -20.29 4.36 16.19
N ALA A 268 -21.27 4.50 17.10
CA ALA A 268 -21.81 3.39 17.86
C ALA A 268 -22.46 2.34 16.94
N VAL A 269 -23.28 2.79 15.98
CA VAL A 269 -23.94 1.93 14.98
C VAL A 269 -22.90 1.22 14.12
N ALA A 270 -21.93 1.95 13.55
CA ALA A 270 -20.87 1.35 12.73
C ALA A 270 -20.05 0.31 13.51
N LYS A 271 -19.76 0.58 14.79
CA LYS A 271 -19.05 -0.34 15.66
C LYS A 271 -19.87 -1.60 15.96
N GLU A 272 -21.17 -1.46 16.22
CA GLU A 272 -22.07 -2.60 16.42
C GLU A 272 -22.16 -3.46 15.16
N MET A 273 -22.38 -2.83 13.99
CA MET A 273 -22.38 -3.52 12.70
C MET A 273 -21.06 -4.25 12.44
N SER A 274 -19.91 -3.63 12.75
CA SER A 274 -18.60 -4.28 12.63
C SER A 274 -18.49 -5.49 13.54
N ASN A 275 -18.90 -5.38 14.81
CA ASN A 275 -18.87 -6.51 15.75
C ASN A 275 -19.77 -7.65 15.30
N GLU A 276 -20.97 -7.35 14.78
CA GLU A 276 -21.89 -8.36 14.24
C GLU A 276 -21.33 -9.05 13.00
N ALA A 277 -20.78 -8.28 12.06
CA ALA A 277 -20.14 -8.81 10.85
C ALA A 277 -18.96 -9.72 11.22
N GLU A 278 -18.15 -9.31 12.20
CA GLU A 278 -17.06 -10.12 12.72
C GLU A 278 -17.54 -11.41 13.40
N ALA A 279 -18.63 -11.35 14.18
CA ALA A 279 -19.21 -12.52 14.81
C ALA A 279 -19.73 -13.55 13.79
N LYS A 280 -20.21 -13.07 12.63
CA LYS A 280 -20.70 -13.90 11.51
C LYS A 280 -19.61 -14.28 10.52
N GLN A 281 -18.36 -13.81 10.68
CA GLN A 281 -17.28 -14.09 9.74
C GLN A 281 -17.05 -15.61 9.55
N GLY A 282 -17.22 -16.39 10.62
CA GLY A 282 -17.13 -17.84 10.59
C GLY A 282 -18.18 -18.53 9.69
N GLU A 283 -19.30 -17.89 9.37
CA GLU A 283 -20.32 -18.42 8.47
C GLU A 283 -19.82 -18.48 7.01
N MET A 284 -18.85 -17.63 6.64
CA MET A 284 -18.19 -17.67 5.34
C MET A 284 -17.13 -18.78 5.23
N ARG A 285 -16.79 -19.42 6.36
CA ARG A 285 -15.79 -20.49 6.40
C ARG A 285 -16.40 -21.80 5.94
N ILE A 286 -15.69 -22.54 5.09
CA ILE A 286 -16.10 -23.89 4.68
C ILE A 286 -15.45 -24.87 5.65
N ALA A 287 -16.26 -25.41 6.56
CA ALA A 287 -15.82 -26.31 7.61
C ALA A 287 -15.35 -27.68 7.08
N GLY A 288 -14.52 -28.37 7.85
CA GLY A 288 -14.06 -29.73 7.54
C GLY A 288 -13.04 -29.85 6.39
N THR A 289 -12.57 -28.72 5.86
CA THR A 289 -11.52 -28.70 4.85
C THR A 289 -10.13 -28.76 5.49
N LYS A 290 -9.14 -29.18 4.71
CA LYS A 290 -7.72 -29.23 5.10
C LYS A 290 -6.88 -28.60 3.97
N PRO A 291 -5.68 -28.07 4.28
CA PRO A 291 -4.75 -27.67 3.23
C PRO A 291 -4.44 -28.83 2.28
N SER A 292 -4.21 -28.53 1.01
CA SER A 292 -3.91 -29.51 -0.04
C SER A 292 -2.55 -30.20 0.14
N ARG A 293 -1.69 -29.64 1.00
CA ARG A 293 -0.34 -30.12 1.33
C ARG A 293 0.04 -29.79 2.77
N ALA A 294 1.20 -30.30 3.20
CA ALA A 294 1.80 -29.90 4.46
C ALA A 294 2.04 -28.37 4.48
N ILE A 295 1.81 -27.73 5.63
CA ILE A 295 1.72 -26.26 5.73
C ILE A 295 3.03 -25.55 5.39
N GLU A 296 4.17 -26.19 5.66
CA GLU A 296 5.49 -25.71 5.27
C GLU A 296 5.63 -25.53 3.75
N GLY A 297 4.83 -26.24 2.97
CA GLY A 297 4.81 -26.14 1.50
C GLY A 297 4.20 -24.84 0.97
N PHE A 298 3.57 -24.02 1.82
CA PHE A 298 3.12 -22.67 1.49
C PHE A 298 4.15 -21.59 1.87
N ALA A 299 5.25 -21.97 2.52
CA ALA A 299 6.32 -21.02 2.82
C ALA A 299 7.07 -20.63 1.54
N GLY A 300 7.48 -19.36 1.48
CA GLY A 300 8.16 -18.81 0.31
C GLY A 300 8.11 -17.30 0.27
N THR A 301 8.79 -16.73 -0.73
CA THR A 301 8.57 -15.33 -1.10
C THR A 301 7.65 -15.27 -2.30
N TYR A 302 6.71 -14.34 -2.29
CA TYR A 302 5.78 -14.04 -3.37
C TYR A 302 5.95 -12.58 -3.76
N GLU A 303 5.98 -12.27 -5.05
CA GLU A 303 6.33 -10.95 -5.57
C GLU A 303 5.30 -10.43 -6.56
N HIS A 304 5.07 -9.12 -6.53
CA HIS A 304 4.29 -8.40 -7.52
C HIS A 304 5.01 -7.08 -7.83
N PRO A 305 5.22 -6.72 -9.11
CA PRO A 305 6.02 -5.54 -9.47
C PRO A 305 5.43 -4.22 -8.95
N GLY A 306 4.11 -4.13 -8.83
CA GLY A 306 3.41 -2.97 -8.25
C GLY A 306 3.32 -2.94 -6.71
N TYR A 307 3.58 -4.04 -6.00
CA TYR A 307 3.38 -4.13 -4.54
C TYR A 307 4.62 -4.62 -3.78
N GLY A 308 5.66 -5.08 -4.46
CA GLY A 308 6.85 -5.64 -3.83
C GLY A 308 6.63 -7.09 -3.39
N ARG A 309 7.18 -7.45 -2.22
CA ARG A 309 7.32 -8.85 -1.78
C ARG A 309 6.48 -9.14 -0.55
N ILE A 310 5.82 -10.28 -0.55
CA ILE A 310 5.24 -10.94 0.62
C ILE A 310 6.16 -12.12 0.98
N VAL A 311 6.56 -12.23 2.23
CA VAL A 311 7.33 -13.37 2.74
C VAL A 311 6.45 -14.18 3.66
N VAL A 312 6.23 -15.46 3.33
CA VAL A 312 5.52 -16.41 4.19
C VAL A 312 6.57 -17.33 4.82
N ALA A 313 6.76 -17.21 6.12
CA ALA A 313 7.66 -18.05 6.90
C ALA A 313 6.88 -19.15 7.61
N HIS A 314 7.52 -20.30 7.81
CA HIS A 314 7.01 -21.40 8.62
C HIS A 314 7.92 -21.61 9.83
N ASP A 315 7.34 -21.61 11.03
CA ASP A 315 8.01 -22.01 12.28
C ASP A 315 7.06 -22.85 13.14
N LYS A 316 7.55 -23.99 13.65
CA LYS A 316 6.84 -24.88 14.60
C LYS A 316 5.37 -25.17 14.24
N GLY A 317 5.07 -25.38 12.96
CA GLY A 317 3.72 -25.70 12.50
C GLY A 317 2.79 -24.49 12.38
N ALA A 318 3.32 -23.27 12.34
CA ALA A 318 2.58 -22.05 12.11
C ALA A 318 3.17 -21.28 10.92
N LEU A 319 2.29 -20.64 10.14
CA LEU A 319 2.69 -19.72 9.08
C LEU A 319 2.61 -18.28 9.57
N THR A 320 3.57 -17.46 9.18
CA THR A 320 3.55 -16.01 9.40
C THR A 320 3.81 -15.31 8.07
N LEU A 321 2.86 -14.48 7.66
CA LEU A 321 3.01 -13.59 6.52
C LEU A 321 3.70 -12.31 6.97
N THR A 322 4.70 -11.85 6.23
CA THR A 322 5.34 -10.55 6.43
C THR A 322 5.26 -9.76 5.14
N TYR A 323 4.69 -8.56 5.21
CA TYR A 323 4.60 -7.63 4.09
C TYR A 323 4.96 -6.23 4.54
N ASN A 324 5.90 -5.58 3.84
CA ASN A 324 6.42 -4.26 4.21
C ASN A 324 6.76 -4.15 5.72
N GLY A 325 7.39 -5.19 6.30
CA GLY A 325 7.76 -5.23 7.72
C GLY A 325 6.61 -5.47 8.71
N ILE A 326 5.37 -5.58 8.24
CA ILE A 326 4.20 -5.94 9.06
C ILE A 326 4.09 -7.46 9.09
N ALA A 327 4.21 -8.05 10.27
CA ALA A 327 4.05 -9.49 10.48
C ALA A 327 2.61 -9.83 10.90
N ALA A 328 2.02 -10.80 10.22
CA ALA A 328 0.69 -11.32 10.48
C ALA A 328 0.76 -12.85 10.60
N PRO A 329 0.62 -13.41 11.81
CA PRO A 329 0.42 -14.84 11.98
C PRO A 329 -0.81 -15.28 11.19
N LEU A 330 -0.71 -16.43 10.53
CA LEU A 330 -1.79 -16.98 9.72
C LEU A 330 -2.47 -18.15 10.44
N GLU A 331 -3.78 -18.25 10.27
CA GLU A 331 -4.57 -19.43 10.63
C GLU A 331 -5.25 -20.04 9.41
N HIS A 332 -5.38 -21.36 9.39
CA HIS A 332 -6.09 -22.03 8.31
C HIS A 332 -7.57 -21.63 8.31
N TRP A 333 -8.07 -21.22 7.15
CA TRP A 333 -9.47 -20.81 6.97
C TRP A 333 -10.27 -21.92 6.28
N HIS A 334 -10.04 -22.15 4.99
CA HIS A 334 -10.57 -23.29 4.26
C HIS A 334 -9.63 -23.65 3.12
N TYR A 335 -9.60 -24.92 2.68
CA TYR A 335 -8.74 -25.36 1.56
C TYR A 335 -7.31 -24.78 1.66
N ASP A 336 -6.84 -24.09 0.63
CA ASP A 336 -5.54 -23.39 0.59
C ASP A 336 -5.69 -21.88 0.87
N VAL A 337 -6.65 -21.50 1.71
CA VAL A 337 -6.91 -20.13 2.16
C VAL A 337 -6.59 -20.02 3.65
N PHE A 338 -5.87 -18.96 3.99
CA PHE A 338 -5.44 -18.64 5.35
C PHE A 338 -5.89 -17.22 5.71
N ALA A 339 -6.25 -17.01 6.97
CA ALA A 339 -6.64 -15.71 7.50
C ALA A 339 -5.52 -15.12 8.36
N GLY A 340 -5.29 -13.81 8.29
CA GLY A 340 -4.45 -13.12 9.26
C GLY A 340 -5.12 -13.09 10.64
N LYS A 341 -4.37 -13.42 11.70
CA LYS A 341 -4.93 -13.46 13.07
C LYS A 341 -5.20 -12.06 13.61
N LYS A 342 -6.24 -11.95 14.45
CA LYS A 342 -6.69 -10.69 15.05
C LYS A 342 -5.83 -10.21 16.23
N ASP A 343 -5.10 -11.11 16.88
CA ASP A 343 -4.21 -10.82 18.01
C ASP A 343 -2.79 -10.42 17.59
N ALA A 344 -2.58 -10.17 16.29
CA ALA A 344 -1.33 -9.62 15.79
C ALA A 344 -1.05 -8.24 16.40
N GLU A 345 0.23 -7.96 16.65
CA GLU A 345 0.70 -6.67 17.20
C GLU A 345 0.25 -5.49 16.31
N ASP A 346 0.35 -5.68 14.99
CA ASP A 346 -0.20 -4.79 13.97
C ASP A 346 -1.42 -5.47 13.32
N GLN A 347 -2.58 -4.82 13.42
CA GLN A 347 -3.86 -5.37 12.97
C GLN A 347 -4.15 -5.13 11.48
N THR A 348 -3.19 -4.58 10.71
CA THR A 348 -3.38 -4.24 9.29
C THR A 348 -3.93 -5.40 8.44
N PHE A 349 -3.53 -6.65 8.73
CA PHE A 349 -3.98 -7.84 8.01
C PHE A 349 -4.92 -8.75 8.81
N ALA A 350 -5.41 -8.28 9.96
CA ALA A 350 -6.34 -9.05 10.78
C ALA A 350 -7.62 -9.36 10.01
N GLY A 351 -7.97 -10.65 9.92
CA GLY A 351 -9.14 -11.14 9.19
C GLY A 351 -9.03 -11.11 7.66
N SER A 352 -7.95 -10.55 7.09
CA SER A 352 -7.70 -10.61 5.65
C SER A 352 -7.45 -12.06 5.21
N LEU A 353 -8.05 -12.45 4.09
CA LEU A 353 -7.90 -13.79 3.53
C LEU A 353 -6.82 -13.81 2.44
N PHE A 354 -5.93 -14.79 2.52
CA PHE A 354 -4.85 -15.03 1.57
C PHE A 354 -5.03 -16.41 0.96
N ALA A 355 -5.16 -16.48 -0.37
CA ALA A 355 -5.35 -17.75 -1.07
C ALA A 355 -4.07 -18.15 -1.81
N PHE A 356 -3.60 -19.37 -1.59
CA PHE A 356 -2.50 -19.94 -2.34
C PHE A 356 -3.05 -20.66 -3.57
N ARG A 357 -2.40 -20.47 -4.72
CA ARG A 357 -2.74 -21.18 -5.96
C ARG A 357 -1.66 -22.17 -6.32
N THR A 358 -2.10 -23.26 -6.94
CA THR A 358 -1.30 -24.43 -7.23
C THR A 358 -1.25 -24.66 -8.73
N ALA A 359 -0.06 -24.85 -9.28
CA ALA A 359 0.18 -25.19 -10.66
C ALA A 359 -0.29 -26.63 -11.00
N LEU A 360 -0.32 -26.97 -12.29
CA LEU A 360 -0.74 -28.31 -12.77
C LEU A 360 0.15 -29.45 -12.24
N ASP A 361 1.41 -29.17 -11.93
CA ASP A 361 2.35 -30.12 -11.33
C ASP A 361 2.21 -30.24 -9.81
N GLY A 362 1.23 -29.54 -9.24
CA GLY A 362 0.92 -29.54 -7.82
C GLY A 362 1.71 -28.52 -7.01
N ARG A 363 2.64 -27.73 -7.56
CA ARG A 363 3.43 -26.76 -6.77
C ARG A 363 2.67 -25.48 -6.46
N VAL A 364 2.94 -24.86 -5.33
CA VAL A 364 2.38 -23.53 -5.02
C VAL A 364 3.08 -22.49 -5.90
N GLU A 365 2.34 -21.84 -6.79
CA GLU A 365 2.88 -20.89 -7.77
C GLU A 365 2.60 -19.43 -7.42
N SER A 366 1.54 -19.15 -6.66
CA SER A 366 1.19 -17.77 -6.33
C SER A 366 0.44 -17.65 -5.00
N LEU A 367 0.44 -16.43 -4.47
CA LEU A 367 -0.36 -15.99 -3.33
C LEU A 367 -1.26 -14.84 -3.78
N VAL A 368 -2.56 -14.96 -3.50
CA VAL A 368 -3.58 -13.98 -3.85
C VAL A 368 -3.95 -13.18 -2.61
N ALA A 369 -3.92 -11.85 -2.71
CA ALA A 369 -4.17 -10.94 -1.59
C ALA A 369 -5.14 -9.81 -1.97
N PRO A 370 -6.14 -9.48 -1.14
CA PRO A 370 -7.13 -8.44 -1.40
C PRO A 370 -6.57 -7.04 -1.06
N PHE A 371 -5.51 -6.63 -1.75
CA PHE A 371 -4.77 -5.40 -1.42
C PHE A 371 -5.38 -4.11 -1.99
N GLU A 372 -6.34 -4.22 -2.91
CA GLU A 372 -7.11 -3.10 -3.45
C GLU A 372 -8.58 -3.52 -3.55
N LEU A 373 -9.48 -2.69 -3.00
CA LEU A 373 -10.89 -3.02 -2.84
C LEU A 373 -11.68 -2.90 -4.14
N LEU A 374 -11.20 -2.06 -5.07
CA LEU A 374 -11.88 -1.75 -6.33
C LEU A 374 -11.35 -2.57 -7.52
N LEU A 375 -10.55 -3.60 -7.25
CA LEU A 375 -9.94 -4.50 -8.24
C LEU A 375 -10.16 -5.96 -7.87
N ASP A 376 -9.88 -6.84 -8.82
CA ASP A 376 -9.67 -8.25 -8.50
C ASP A 376 -8.48 -8.41 -7.53
N PRO A 377 -8.50 -9.43 -6.66
CA PRO A 377 -7.39 -9.67 -5.73
C PRO A 377 -6.03 -9.81 -6.42
N ILE A 378 -5.03 -9.13 -5.87
CA ILE A 378 -3.68 -9.02 -6.41
C ILE A 378 -2.95 -10.37 -6.32
N VAL A 379 -2.35 -10.80 -7.43
CA VAL A 379 -1.66 -12.09 -7.53
C VAL A 379 -0.14 -11.90 -7.43
N PHE A 380 0.44 -12.34 -6.33
CA PHE A 380 1.89 -12.36 -6.12
C PHE A 380 2.46 -13.69 -6.61
N GLN A 381 3.36 -13.65 -7.58
CA GLN A 381 4.02 -14.83 -8.13
C GLN A 381 5.08 -15.31 -7.17
N ARG A 382 5.17 -16.62 -6.93
CA ARG A 382 6.20 -17.19 -6.05
C ARG A 382 7.57 -16.94 -6.68
N ALA A 383 8.42 -16.23 -5.96
CA ALA A 383 9.81 -16.05 -6.34
C ALA A 383 10.59 -17.34 -6.10
N PRO A 384 11.63 -17.61 -6.93
CA PRO A 384 12.53 -18.70 -6.66
C PRO A 384 13.25 -18.53 -5.32
N ASP A 385 13.63 -19.65 -4.71
CA ASP A 385 14.44 -19.63 -3.50
C ASP A 385 15.78 -18.91 -3.80
N PRO A 386 16.12 -17.83 -3.05
CA PRO A 386 17.35 -17.08 -3.29
C PRO A 386 18.63 -17.92 -3.29
N ARG A 387 18.64 -19.04 -2.53
CA ARG A 387 19.78 -19.98 -2.52
C ARG A 387 20.03 -20.60 -3.88
N LEU A 388 18.99 -20.78 -4.70
CA LEU A 388 19.10 -21.32 -6.05
C LEU A 388 19.60 -20.30 -7.08
N SER A 389 19.98 -19.10 -6.63
CA SER A 389 20.73 -18.11 -7.41
C SER A 389 22.09 -17.77 -6.78
N ASP A 390 22.48 -18.44 -5.68
CA ASP A 390 23.79 -18.29 -5.06
C ASP A 390 24.79 -19.26 -5.73
N PRO A 391 25.85 -18.77 -6.41
CA PRO A 391 26.86 -19.62 -7.04
C PRO A 391 27.49 -20.63 -6.07
N ALA A 392 27.70 -20.25 -4.81
CA ALA A 392 28.29 -21.15 -3.80
C ALA A 392 27.35 -22.28 -3.43
N TYR A 393 26.05 -22.00 -3.34
CA TYR A 393 25.03 -23.04 -3.15
C TYR A 393 24.93 -23.94 -4.38
N LEU A 394 24.82 -23.35 -5.59
CA LEU A 394 24.65 -24.06 -6.85
C LEU A 394 25.82 -24.96 -7.23
N ALA A 395 27.04 -24.63 -6.79
CA ALA A 395 28.24 -25.43 -7.03
C ALA A 395 28.06 -26.90 -6.60
N ARG A 396 27.19 -27.20 -5.63
CA ARG A 396 26.88 -28.57 -5.20
C ARG A 396 26.26 -29.44 -6.32
N PHE A 397 25.55 -28.82 -7.26
CA PHE A 397 24.88 -29.49 -8.37
C PHE A 397 25.77 -29.67 -9.60
N VAL A 398 26.95 -29.03 -9.63
CA VAL A 398 27.90 -29.17 -10.74
C VAL A 398 28.53 -30.56 -10.73
N GLY A 399 28.69 -31.15 -11.92
CA GLY A 399 29.28 -32.47 -12.10
C GLY A 399 28.70 -33.24 -13.28
N ALA A 400 29.18 -34.46 -13.47
CA ALA A 400 28.67 -35.39 -14.46
C ALA A 400 27.62 -36.32 -13.83
N TYR A 401 26.54 -36.58 -14.55
CA TYR A 401 25.40 -37.40 -14.11
C TYR A 401 25.15 -38.50 -15.14
N ALA A 402 25.16 -39.76 -14.70
CA ALA A 402 24.96 -40.93 -15.53
C ALA A 402 23.45 -41.17 -15.77
N LEU A 403 22.93 -40.77 -16.93
CA LEU A 403 21.53 -40.96 -17.34
C LEU A 403 21.46 -42.10 -18.36
N GLY A 404 21.34 -43.34 -17.88
CA GLY A 404 21.45 -44.53 -18.72
C GLY A 404 22.81 -44.60 -19.44
N PRO A 405 22.86 -44.73 -20.78
CA PRO A 405 24.12 -44.74 -21.53
C PRO A 405 24.71 -43.35 -21.78
N GLN A 406 23.98 -42.28 -21.44
CA GLN A 406 24.40 -40.90 -21.68
C GLN A 406 24.94 -40.26 -20.40
N THR A 407 25.83 -39.29 -20.56
CA THR A 407 26.31 -38.45 -19.47
C THR A 407 25.76 -37.05 -19.63
N VAL A 408 24.99 -36.57 -18.66
CA VAL A 408 24.57 -35.17 -18.59
C VAL A 408 25.59 -34.41 -17.76
N THR A 409 26.10 -33.30 -18.30
CA THR A 409 27.02 -32.44 -17.56
C THR A 409 26.27 -31.25 -17.02
N MET A 410 26.30 -31.06 -15.70
CA MET A 410 25.82 -29.86 -15.03
C MET A 410 26.96 -28.87 -14.89
N GLY A 411 26.81 -27.68 -15.48
CA GLY A 411 27.77 -26.58 -15.40
C GLY A 411 27.16 -25.35 -14.73
N LEU A 412 28.00 -24.41 -14.31
CA LEU A 412 27.58 -23.14 -13.72
C LEU A 412 28.14 -21.97 -14.54
N ARG A 413 27.26 -21.07 -14.98
CA ARG A 413 27.64 -19.86 -15.72
C ARG A 413 27.20 -18.63 -14.92
N GLY A 414 28.14 -18.05 -14.17
CA GLY A 414 27.81 -17.01 -13.19
C GLY A 414 26.93 -17.57 -12.08
N ASN A 415 25.66 -17.16 -12.04
CA ASN A 415 24.65 -17.63 -11.08
C ASN A 415 23.60 -18.57 -11.71
N VAL A 416 23.82 -19.04 -12.94
CA VAL A 416 22.86 -19.89 -13.66
C VAL A 416 23.42 -21.29 -13.84
N LEU A 417 22.69 -22.29 -13.32
CA LEU A 417 23.00 -23.70 -13.57
C LEU A 417 22.63 -24.05 -15.02
N THR A 418 23.40 -24.93 -15.64
CA THR A 418 23.24 -25.33 -17.05
C THR A 418 23.35 -26.83 -17.18
N ALA A 419 22.56 -27.41 -18.09
CA ALA A 419 22.60 -28.84 -18.40
C ALA A 419 23.01 -29.06 -19.85
N SER A 420 24.03 -29.88 -20.08
CA SER A 420 24.54 -30.23 -21.40
C SER A 420 24.45 -31.74 -21.62
N LEU A 421 23.76 -32.14 -22.68
CA LEU A 421 23.69 -33.53 -23.13
C LEU A 421 24.45 -33.68 -24.46
N PRO A 422 25.15 -34.78 -24.71
CA PRO A 422 25.82 -35.03 -25.98
C PRO A 422 24.86 -34.92 -27.17
N GLY A 423 25.20 -34.08 -28.16
CA GLY A 423 24.39 -33.88 -29.36
C GLY A 423 23.18 -32.94 -29.19
N GLN A 424 23.01 -32.32 -28.02
CA GLN A 424 21.94 -31.36 -27.75
C GLN A 424 22.52 -29.99 -27.39
N PRO A 425 21.74 -28.89 -27.53
CA PRO A 425 22.14 -27.59 -27.01
C PRO A 425 22.29 -27.64 -25.49
N THR A 426 23.07 -26.70 -24.95
CA THR A 426 23.13 -26.51 -23.50
C THR A 426 21.90 -25.72 -23.06
N TYR A 427 21.17 -26.27 -22.09
CA TYR A 427 19.98 -25.66 -21.51
C TYR A 427 20.35 -24.87 -20.27
N GLU A 428 19.81 -23.66 -20.15
CA GLU A 428 19.78 -22.94 -18.88
C GLU A 428 18.72 -23.55 -17.97
N LEU A 429 19.05 -23.68 -16.69
CA LEU A 429 18.15 -24.21 -15.68
C LEU A 429 17.55 -23.06 -14.87
N VAL A 430 16.22 -22.95 -14.91
CA VAL A 430 15.45 -21.93 -14.20
C VAL A 430 15.06 -22.51 -12.84
N PRO A 431 15.49 -21.88 -11.72
CA PRO A 431 15.16 -22.35 -10.39
C PRO A 431 13.65 -22.48 -10.13
N GLU A 432 13.25 -23.58 -9.49
CA GLU A 432 11.90 -23.81 -8.98
C GLU A 432 11.94 -24.03 -7.45
N GLU A 433 11.28 -25.07 -6.93
CA GLU A 433 11.25 -25.41 -5.50
C GLU A 433 12.14 -26.60 -5.16
N ASN A 434 12.61 -26.71 -3.91
CA ASN A 434 13.29 -27.92 -3.38
C ASN A 434 14.37 -28.50 -4.32
N ASP A 435 15.42 -27.73 -4.59
CA ASP A 435 16.54 -28.11 -5.47
C ASP A 435 16.08 -28.63 -6.87
N THR A 436 14.91 -28.19 -7.33
CA THR A 436 14.37 -28.50 -8.67
C THR A 436 14.51 -27.31 -9.59
N PHE A 437 14.77 -27.58 -10.88
CA PHE A 437 14.94 -26.57 -11.90
C PHE A 437 14.21 -26.97 -13.18
N ALA A 438 13.52 -26.04 -13.82
CA ALA A 438 12.96 -26.21 -15.16
C ALA A 438 14.02 -25.99 -16.24
N LEU A 439 13.94 -26.70 -17.36
CA LEU A 439 14.79 -26.45 -18.52
C LEU A 439 14.21 -25.28 -19.33
N LYS A 440 14.98 -24.18 -19.44
CA LYS A 440 14.53 -22.97 -20.12
C LYS A 440 14.15 -23.27 -21.57
N GLY A 441 12.90 -22.94 -21.94
CA GLY A 441 12.36 -23.14 -23.28
C GLY A 441 11.81 -24.54 -23.56
N LEU A 442 11.80 -25.45 -22.58
CA LEU A 442 11.21 -26.79 -22.69
C LEU A 442 10.12 -26.99 -21.64
N GLU A 443 8.87 -26.77 -22.04
CA GLU A 443 7.72 -26.91 -21.15
C GLU A 443 7.54 -28.36 -20.66
N GLY A 444 7.35 -28.53 -19.36
CA GLY A 444 7.20 -29.85 -18.72
C GLY A 444 8.50 -30.61 -18.46
N PHE A 445 9.67 -30.06 -18.80
CA PHE A 445 10.98 -30.66 -18.53
C PHE A 445 11.65 -30.03 -17.31
N ARG A 446 12.04 -30.86 -16.34
CA ARG A 446 12.71 -30.44 -15.11
C ARG A 446 13.82 -31.38 -14.70
N VAL A 447 14.70 -30.89 -13.85
CA VAL A 447 15.70 -31.68 -13.12
C VAL A 447 15.55 -31.41 -11.62
N ALA A 448 15.34 -32.46 -10.83
CA ALA A 448 15.31 -32.40 -9.37
C ALA A 448 16.57 -33.06 -8.82
N PHE A 449 17.35 -32.37 -8.00
CA PHE A 449 18.57 -32.94 -7.42
C PHE A 449 18.30 -33.64 -6.10
N ASP A 450 18.83 -34.85 -5.95
CA ASP A 450 18.66 -35.65 -4.75
C ASP A 450 19.92 -35.54 -3.88
N SER A 451 19.76 -34.97 -2.69
CA SER A 451 20.83 -34.78 -1.70
C SER A 451 20.63 -35.69 -0.49
N ASP A 452 21.74 -36.15 0.10
CA ASP A 452 21.68 -36.87 1.38
C ASP A 452 21.42 -35.92 2.57
N ALA A 453 21.25 -36.47 3.77
CA ALA A 453 20.99 -35.70 4.99
C ALA A 453 22.13 -34.71 5.37
N LYS A 454 23.31 -34.84 4.75
CA LYS A 454 24.45 -33.92 4.92
C LYS A 454 24.50 -32.87 3.80
N GLY A 455 23.52 -32.85 2.89
CA GLY A 455 23.45 -31.94 1.75
C GLY A 455 24.35 -32.32 0.58
N VAL A 456 24.90 -33.54 0.54
CA VAL A 456 25.72 -34.01 -0.57
C VAL A 456 24.82 -34.56 -1.68
N VAL A 457 24.89 -33.95 -2.86
CA VAL A 457 24.13 -34.37 -4.05
C VAL A 457 24.61 -35.75 -4.52
N LYS A 458 23.71 -36.72 -4.57
CA LYS A 458 23.98 -38.11 -4.99
C LYS A 458 23.50 -38.41 -6.41
N GLY A 459 22.55 -37.64 -6.90
CA GLY A 459 21.99 -37.84 -8.21
C GLY A 459 21.01 -36.74 -8.59
N ALA A 460 20.35 -36.93 -9.71
CA ALA A 460 19.31 -36.07 -10.21
C ALA A 460 18.21 -36.91 -10.88
N ARG A 461 16.96 -36.44 -10.79
CA ARG A 461 15.81 -36.99 -11.49
C ARG A 461 15.38 -36.02 -12.58
N PHE A 462 15.40 -36.49 -13.82
CA PHE A 462 14.89 -35.75 -14.97
C PHE A 462 13.40 -36.06 -15.11
N LEU A 463 12.57 -35.07 -14.78
CA LEU A 463 11.13 -35.13 -14.87
C LEU A 463 10.73 -34.65 -16.27
N GLN A 464 10.14 -35.53 -17.06
CA GLN A 464 9.73 -35.25 -18.44
C GLN A 464 8.26 -35.64 -18.62
N PRO A 465 7.55 -35.11 -19.63
CA PRO A 465 6.15 -35.46 -19.87
C PRO A 465 5.89 -36.97 -20.05
N ASN A 466 6.90 -37.72 -20.50
CA ASN A 466 6.84 -39.16 -20.76
C ASN A 466 7.38 -40.04 -19.61
N GLY A 467 7.89 -39.46 -18.52
CA GLY A 467 8.40 -40.24 -17.39
C GLY A 467 9.45 -39.53 -16.53
N VAL A 468 9.88 -40.24 -15.49
CA VAL A 468 10.97 -39.81 -14.60
C VAL A 468 12.18 -40.68 -14.88
N PHE A 469 13.32 -40.04 -15.15
CA PHE A 469 14.57 -40.73 -15.42
C PHE A 469 15.62 -40.37 -14.38
N GLU A 470 16.21 -41.37 -13.73
CA GLU A 470 17.21 -41.17 -12.69
C GLU A 470 18.61 -41.09 -13.27
N ALA A 471 19.43 -40.20 -12.72
CA ALA A 471 20.83 -40.07 -13.06
C ALA A 471 21.71 -40.03 -11.81
N ALA A 472 22.60 -41.01 -11.67
CA ALA A 472 23.55 -41.04 -10.56
C ALA A 472 24.64 -39.99 -10.77
N LYS A 473 24.99 -39.23 -9.74
CA LYS A 473 26.13 -38.31 -9.80
C LYS A 473 27.41 -39.13 -9.86
N MET A 474 28.24 -38.87 -10.86
CA MET A 474 29.54 -39.51 -11.00
C MET A 474 30.54 -38.96 -9.97
N PRO A 475 31.57 -39.75 -9.60
CA PRO A 475 32.59 -39.37 -8.62
C PRO A 475 33.35 -38.09 -8.94
#